data_AF-A0A1V6KD78-F1
#
_entry.id   AF-A0A1V6KD78-F1
#
_cell.length_a   1.000
_cell.length_b   1.000
_cell.length_c   1.000
_cell.angle_alpha   90.00
_cell.angle_beta   90.00
_cell.angle_gamma   90.00
#
_symmetry.space_group_name_H-M   'P 1'
#
loop_
_entity.id
_entity.type
_entity.pdbx_description
1 polymer ?
#
loop_
_entity_poly.entity_id
_entity_poly.type
_entity_poly.pdbx_seq_one_letter_code
_entity_poly.pdbx_strand_id
1 'polypeptide(L)'
;MIRGYRQVDVPPFRYIEPELEFQDGTITLTCSEPGSTIKIDGKSQTRVENMKIPIGSHQIEVIPPADVKALGIKSFTETIHIDQFENVVREFSFPYGKLSLTSNEENTEYWINETRYYNIQDLKLNPGTYIVTAKINTKANPGYQLEETFIIVPGSDIKYNFEFKYGFLTFNDRFETSSYQIDNNKYLTTPKDVKLLIGDHNYYVFPPSPYKNLSGSFHLEEGDHYSKTLIFVKDPDLVRQDQRQRFFRTTQVLLSHIEVVQIFRIGKADDSEDTASSNDYQSLATGLSINGMFAHSMHYKDDVAHSHMIKYPTTYWGLGLLDNFTAALAQDNSKPVLCYDWVAGVFGVNMLNDQGTIFGNWEIKAIYGGQTLIHPSMKVNGVEYKYVRRFREDKSEEASEDNQPDRYISTYSLGQVAMESNLSIGISIGKAGYLYLFGGARYQGDFGGGWYRSDDIHNWDTFVSDKPSEVFLPELPKRNVIYDRLTFKFGIGIRLPI
;
A
#
# COMPACT_ATOMS: atom_id res chain seq x y z
N MET A 1 16.20 -25.55 153.92
CA MET A 1 15.28 -24.43 153.61
C MET A 1 15.40 -24.13 152.11
N ILE A 2 14.29 -24.34 151.37
CA ILE A 2 13.84 -23.82 150.04
C ILE A 2 14.82 -22.84 149.33
N ARG A 3 15.18 -22.92 148.03
CA ARG A 3 14.34 -22.81 146.81
C ARG A 3 15.09 -23.27 145.55
N GLY A 4 14.36 -23.96 144.66
CA GLY A 4 14.80 -24.37 143.34
C GLY A 4 14.69 -23.26 142.28
N TYR A 5 15.57 -23.35 141.28
CA TYR A 5 15.49 -22.60 140.04
C TYR A 5 14.91 -23.52 138.96
N ARG A 6 13.82 -23.08 138.32
CA ARG A 6 13.15 -23.75 137.22
C ARG A 6 13.71 -23.16 135.92
N GLN A 7 14.40 -23.99 135.15
CA GLN A 7 14.88 -23.66 133.80
C GLN A 7 13.66 -23.61 132.87
N VAL A 8 13.49 -22.50 132.16
CA VAL A 8 12.39 -22.28 131.21
C VAL A 8 12.95 -22.49 129.80
N ASP A 9 12.47 -23.52 129.11
CA ASP A 9 12.75 -23.76 127.69
C ASP A 9 12.01 -22.72 126.83
N VAL A 10 12.75 -22.02 125.98
CA VAL A 10 12.21 -21.12 124.95
C VAL A 10 12.23 -21.89 123.61
N PRO A 11 11.09 -22.16 122.97
CA PRO A 11 11.09 -22.78 121.64
C PRO A 11 11.61 -21.80 120.58
N PRO A 12 12.34 -22.27 119.55
CA PRO A 12 12.92 -21.40 118.54
C PRO A 12 11.84 -20.79 117.62
N PHE A 13 11.94 -19.49 117.37
CA PHE A 13 11.17 -18.77 116.35
C PHE A 13 11.46 -19.35 114.96
N ARG A 14 10.42 -19.79 114.23
CA ARG A 14 10.49 -20.05 112.79
C ARG A 14 10.06 -18.78 112.04
N TYR A 15 10.96 -18.26 111.20
CA TYR A 15 10.63 -17.25 110.20
C TYR A 15 9.92 -17.96 109.03
N ILE A 16 8.71 -17.50 108.69
CA ILE A 16 7.97 -17.92 107.50
C ILE A 16 8.10 -16.77 106.50
N GLU A 17 8.72 -17.02 105.36
CA GLU A 17 8.73 -16.10 104.22
C GLU A 17 7.30 -16.01 103.68
N PRO A 18 6.68 -14.81 103.56
CA PRO A 18 5.38 -14.71 102.90
C PRO A 18 5.56 -14.97 101.40
N GLU A 19 4.96 -16.05 100.89
CA GLU A 19 4.73 -16.25 99.46
C GLU A 19 3.77 -15.13 99.00
N LEU A 20 4.32 -14.09 98.37
CA LEU A 20 3.55 -13.13 97.60
C LEU A 20 3.14 -13.82 96.29
N GLU A 21 1.95 -14.43 96.25
CA GLU A 21 1.31 -14.80 94.99
C GLU A 21 1.04 -13.49 94.21
N PHE A 22 1.83 -13.25 93.16
CA PHE A 22 1.54 -12.18 92.21
C PHE A 22 0.17 -12.46 91.58
N GLN A 23 -0.77 -11.54 91.80
CA GLN A 23 -2.09 -11.62 91.17
C GLN A 23 -1.97 -11.11 89.73
N ASP A 24 -2.42 -11.93 88.78
CA ASP A 24 -2.39 -11.60 87.35
C ASP A 24 -3.79 -11.26 86.82
N GLY A 25 -3.88 -10.26 85.95
CA GLY A 25 -5.01 -10.05 85.05
C GLY A 25 -4.76 -10.65 83.66
N THR A 26 -5.69 -10.45 82.73
CA THR A 26 -5.55 -10.91 81.34
C THR A 26 -5.70 -9.77 80.34
N ILE A 27 -4.88 -9.79 79.29
CA ILE A 27 -4.92 -8.77 78.22
C ILE A 27 -4.93 -9.41 76.83
N THR A 28 -5.75 -8.84 75.95
CA THR A 28 -5.74 -9.12 74.51
C THR A 28 -5.52 -7.83 73.75
N LEU A 29 -4.41 -7.74 73.04
CA LEU A 29 -4.05 -6.59 72.22
C LEU A 29 -4.03 -6.98 70.75
N THR A 30 -4.84 -6.31 69.96
CA THR A 30 -4.88 -6.49 68.50
C THR A 30 -4.44 -5.20 67.82
N CYS A 31 -3.79 -5.32 66.67
CA CYS A 31 -3.55 -4.18 65.79
C CYS A 31 -4.16 -4.49 64.43
N SER A 32 -4.92 -3.55 63.89
CA SER A 32 -5.57 -3.68 62.58
C SER A 32 -4.54 -3.81 61.44
N GLU A 33 -3.28 -3.48 61.70
CA GLU A 33 -2.19 -3.49 60.72
C GLU A 33 -1.28 -4.72 60.87
N PRO A 34 -1.27 -5.64 59.89
CA PRO A 34 -0.39 -6.80 59.89
C PRO A 34 1.10 -6.40 59.94
N GLY A 35 1.89 -7.09 60.76
CA GLY A 35 3.33 -6.84 60.89
C GLY A 35 3.72 -5.73 61.88
N SER A 36 2.75 -5.11 62.54
CA SER A 36 3.00 -4.21 63.68
C SER A 36 3.62 -4.97 64.85
N THR A 37 4.54 -4.33 65.57
CA THR A 37 5.16 -4.90 66.78
C THR A 37 4.56 -4.25 68.02
N ILE A 38 4.11 -5.06 68.97
CA ILE A 38 3.61 -4.58 70.26
C ILE A 38 4.67 -4.85 71.32
N LYS A 39 5.02 -3.84 72.11
CA LYS A 39 5.84 -3.97 73.32
C LYS A 39 5.00 -3.66 74.55
N ILE A 40 5.22 -4.45 75.60
CA ILE A 40 4.65 -4.24 76.92
C ILE A 40 5.82 -3.99 77.89
N ASP A 41 5.81 -2.84 78.55
CA ASP A 41 6.89 -2.37 79.45
C ASP A 41 8.28 -2.49 78.80
N GLY A 42 8.38 -2.11 77.53
CA GLY A 42 9.61 -2.13 76.74
C GLY A 42 10.00 -3.51 76.17
N LYS A 43 9.26 -4.58 76.48
CA LYS A 43 9.52 -5.94 75.97
C LYS A 43 8.60 -6.30 74.81
N SER A 44 9.19 -6.66 73.67
CA SER A 44 8.44 -7.12 72.49
C SER A 44 7.71 -8.42 72.79
N GLN A 45 6.45 -8.48 72.38
CA GLN A 45 5.60 -9.66 72.55
C GLN A 45 5.36 -10.33 71.20
N THR A 46 5.42 -11.66 71.17
CA THR A 46 5.18 -12.46 69.96
C THR A 46 3.70 -12.77 69.71
N ARG A 47 2.89 -12.85 70.77
CA ARG A 47 1.43 -13.02 70.71
C ARG A 47 0.81 -12.41 71.96
N VAL A 48 -0.16 -11.52 71.81
CA VAL A 48 -0.86 -10.86 72.93
C VAL A 48 -2.34 -11.19 72.89
N GLU A 49 -2.66 -12.47 73.03
CA GLU A 49 -4.03 -12.97 73.06
C GLU A 49 -4.23 -13.71 74.38
N ASN A 50 -5.12 -13.20 75.22
CA ASN A 50 -5.35 -13.69 76.59
C ASN A 50 -4.04 -13.86 77.39
N MET A 51 -3.09 -12.94 77.22
CA MET A 51 -1.81 -12.96 77.92
C MET A 51 -2.03 -12.63 79.40
N LYS A 52 -1.47 -13.45 80.30
CA LYS A 52 -1.45 -13.15 81.74
C LYS A 52 -0.33 -12.15 82.05
N ILE A 53 -0.66 -11.14 82.82
CA ILE A 53 0.27 -10.08 83.22
C ILE A 53 -0.10 -9.59 84.63
N PRO A 54 0.89 -9.17 85.46
CA PRO A 54 0.60 -8.69 86.81
C PRO A 54 -0.46 -7.59 86.84
N ILE A 55 -1.25 -7.51 87.89
CA ILE A 55 -2.17 -6.38 88.08
C ILE A 55 -1.40 -5.07 88.22
N GLY A 56 -1.94 -3.98 87.65
CA GLY A 56 -1.32 -2.66 87.69
C GLY A 56 -1.30 -1.94 86.34
N SER A 57 -0.54 -0.84 86.27
CA SER A 57 -0.42 -0.02 85.07
C SER A 57 0.74 -0.46 84.19
N HIS A 58 0.43 -0.80 82.95
CA HIS A 58 1.40 -1.24 81.94
C HIS A 58 1.50 -0.25 80.79
N GLN A 59 2.72 -0.05 80.31
CA GLN A 59 2.97 0.80 79.15
C GLN A 59 3.01 -0.04 77.88
N ILE A 60 2.05 0.21 76.99
CA ILE A 60 1.94 -0.46 75.70
C ILE A 60 2.50 0.45 74.62
N GLU A 61 3.55 0.03 73.93
CA GLU A 61 4.07 0.71 72.74
C GLU A 61 3.68 -0.09 71.49
N VAL A 62 3.00 0.55 70.54
CA VAL A 62 2.64 -0.06 69.25
C VAL A 62 3.52 0.56 68.17
N ILE A 63 4.33 -0.29 67.53
CA ILE A 63 5.34 0.11 66.55
C ILE A 63 4.83 -0.23 65.14
N PRO A 64 4.73 0.76 64.23
CA PRO A 64 4.25 0.50 62.88
C PRO A 64 5.22 -0.34 62.05
N PRO A 65 4.71 -1.10 61.07
CA PRO A 65 5.54 -1.74 60.06
C PRO A 65 6.26 -0.70 59.18
N ALA A 66 7.22 -1.16 58.38
CA ALA A 66 8.15 -0.28 57.66
C ALA A 66 7.44 0.64 56.64
N ASP A 67 6.40 0.16 55.98
CA ASP A 67 5.59 0.89 55.00
C ASP A 67 4.74 1.99 55.66
N VAL A 68 4.16 1.73 56.83
CA VAL A 68 3.45 2.76 57.62
C VAL A 68 4.43 3.78 58.20
N LYS A 69 5.62 3.35 58.62
CA LYS A 69 6.71 4.27 59.06
C LYS A 69 7.18 5.20 57.95
N ALA A 70 7.19 4.74 56.70
CA ALA A 70 7.59 5.55 55.54
C ALA A 70 6.65 6.75 55.31
N LEU A 71 5.42 6.69 55.81
CA LEU A 71 4.47 7.81 55.81
C LEU A 71 4.75 8.86 56.90
N GLY A 72 5.75 8.63 57.76
CA GLY A 72 6.06 9.50 58.90
C GLY A 72 5.23 9.23 60.15
N ILE A 73 4.42 8.17 60.15
CA ILE A 73 3.64 7.73 61.32
C ILE A 73 4.58 7.06 62.32
N LYS A 74 4.60 7.59 63.54
CA LYS A 74 5.46 7.14 64.63
C LYS A 74 4.80 6.04 65.46
N SER A 75 5.59 5.33 66.26
CA SER A 75 5.02 4.55 67.35
C SER A 75 4.26 5.46 68.30
N PHE A 76 3.22 4.91 68.92
CA PHE A 76 2.51 5.57 69.99
C PHE A 76 2.47 4.68 71.21
N THR A 77 2.28 5.32 72.35
CA THR A 77 2.33 4.66 73.64
C THR A 77 1.06 4.96 74.41
N GLU A 78 0.44 3.92 74.93
CA GLU A 78 -0.76 4.00 75.76
C GLU A 78 -0.49 3.32 77.10
N THR A 79 -0.99 3.91 78.19
CA THR A 79 -0.93 3.28 79.51
C THR A 79 -2.27 2.61 79.77
N ILE A 80 -2.23 1.30 80.00
CA ILE A 80 -3.41 0.49 80.31
C ILE A 80 -3.31 0.05 81.77
N HIS A 81 -4.39 0.22 82.52
CA HIS A 81 -4.52 -0.35 83.86
C HIS A 81 -5.23 -1.71 83.79
N ILE A 82 -4.73 -2.69 84.53
CA ILE A 82 -5.26 -4.05 84.57
C ILE A 82 -5.65 -4.39 86.01
N ASP A 83 -6.94 -4.54 86.24
CA ASP A 83 -7.50 -4.90 87.54
C ASP A 83 -7.59 -6.42 87.74
N GLN A 84 -7.78 -6.82 89.00
CA GLN A 84 -7.93 -8.22 89.39
C GLN A 84 -9.17 -8.84 88.72
N PHE A 85 -8.98 -9.98 88.04
CA PHE A 85 -10.02 -10.71 87.30
C PHE A 85 -10.59 -10.02 86.05
N GLU A 86 -9.96 -8.94 85.58
CA GLU A 86 -10.36 -8.26 84.33
C GLU A 86 -9.68 -8.88 83.09
N ASN A 87 -10.42 -8.94 81.98
CA ASN A 87 -9.87 -9.18 80.65
C ASN A 87 -9.93 -7.89 79.83
N VAL A 88 -8.79 -7.22 79.70
CA VAL A 88 -8.70 -5.97 78.94
C VAL A 88 -8.48 -6.30 77.47
N VAL A 89 -9.45 -5.93 76.63
CA VAL A 89 -9.35 -6.04 75.17
C VAL A 89 -9.15 -4.65 74.58
N ARG A 90 -8.04 -4.46 73.85
CA ARG A 90 -7.74 -3.21 73.15
C ARG A 90 -7.29 -3.46 71.71
N GLU A 91 -7.82 -2.63 70.82
CA GLU A 91 -7.48 -2.63 69.41
C GLU A 91 -6.77 -1.32 69.04
N PHE A 92 -5.68 -1.45 68.30
CA PHE A 92 -4.83 -0.36 67.87
C PHE A 92 -4.90 -0.17 66.36
N SER A 93 -5.01 1.09 65.92
CA SER A 93 -4.96 1.46 64.51
C SER A 93 -4.04 2.67 64.31
N PHE A 94 -3.42 2.74 63.12
CA PHE A 94 -2.60 3.87 62.73
C PHE A 94 -3.43 4.90 61.96
N PRO A 95 -3.15 6.20 62.10
CA PRO A 95 -3.97 7.26 61.52
C PRO A 95 -3.63 7.48 60.04
N TYR A 96 -3.95 6.52 59.18
CA TYR A 96 -3.83 6.60 57.72
C TYR A 96 -5.12 6.12 57.05
N GLY A 97 -5.32 6.44 55.78
CA GLY A 97 -6.38 5.84 54.94
C GLY A 97 -5.81 5.14 53.71
N LYS A 98 -6.61 4.30 53.07
CA LYS A 98 -6.27 3.55 51.86
C LYS A 98 -7.01 4.13 50.66
N LEU A 99 -6.31 4.18 49.53
CA LEU A 99 -6.85 4.55 48.24
C LEU A 99 -6.60 3.43 47.23
N SER A 100 -7.65 2.99 46.56
CA SER A 100 -7.58 2.08 45.41
C SER A 100 -8.25 2.73 44.21
N LEU A 101 -7.55 2.77 43.08
CA LEU A 101 -8.04 3.38 41.84
C LEU A 101 -8.05 2.36 40.71
N THR A 102 -9.14 2.36 39.95
CA THR A 102 -9.25 1.62 38.69
C THR A 102 -9.66 2.57 37.57
N SER A 103 -9.57 2.10 36.33
CA SER A 103 -10.02 2.83 35.15
C SER A 103 -10.65 1.86 34.17
N ASN A 104 -11.62 2.34 33.38
CA ASN A 104 -12.14 1.59 32.25
C ASN A 104 -11.15 1.50 31.07
N GLU A 105 -10.03 2.23 31.13
CA GLU A 105 -8.94 2.19 30.15
C GLU A 105 -7.67 1.52 30.71
N GLU A 106 -7.20 0.50 30.00
CA GLU A 106 -6.08 -0.36 30.44
C GLU A 106 -4.75 0.38 30.62
N ASN A 107 -4.50 1.43 29.82
CA ASN A 107 -3.24 2.19 29.82
C ASN A 107 -3.34 3.51 30.60
N THR A 108 -4.14 3.52 31.67
CA THR A 108 -4.31 4.68 32.54
C THR A 108 -3.19 4.77 33.57
N GLU A 109 -2.62 5.96 33.73
CA GLU A 109 -1.61 6.27 34.73
C GLU A 109 -2.16 7.31 35.70
N TYR A 110 -1.83 7.17 36.98
CA TYR A 110 -2.33 8.05 38.04
C TYR A 110 -1.21 8.93 38.56
N TRP A 111 -1.53 10.20 38.80
CA TRP A 111 -0.62 11.16 39.39
C TRP A 111 -1.21 11.70 40.68
N ILE A 112 -0.47 11.55 41.77
CA ILE A 112 -0.84 12.09 43.09
C ILE A 112 0.30 12.98 43.56
N ASN A 113 0.03 14.28 43.73
CA ASN A 113 1.04 15.26 44.19
C ASN A 113 2.39 15.10 43.45
N GLU A 114 2.36 15.16 42.12
CA GLU A 114 3.52 15.03 41.21
C GLU A 114 4.17 13.64 41.16
N THR A 115 3.70 12.67 41.96
CA THR A 115 4.21 11.29 41.93
C THR A 115 3.37 10.44 40.99
N ARG A 116 4.02 9.72 40.08
CA ARG A 116 3.40 8.86 39.08
C ARG A 116 3.24 7.42 39.59
N TYR A 117 2.06 6.85 39.36
CA TYR A 117 1.70 5.48 39.69
C TYR A 117 1.05 4.79 38.49
N TYR A 118 1.45 3.55 38.20
CA TYR A 118 0.85 2.74 37.14
C TYR A 118 -0.34 1.92 37.64
N ASN A 119 -0.38 1.63 38.94
CA ASN A 119 -1.46 0.92 39.60
C ASN A 119 -1.55 1.44 41.04
N ILE A 120 -2.76 1.65 41.53
CA ILE A 120 -3.03 2.09 42.89
C ILE A 120 -4.01 1.11 43.51
N GLN A 121 -3.49 0.18 44.31
CA GLN A 121 -4.28 -0.76 45.08
C GLN A 121 -3.84 -0.67 46.55
N ASP A 122 -4.81 -0.37 47.43
CA ASP A 122 -4.61 -0.20 48.87
C ASP A 122 -3.44 0.75 49.24
N LEU A 123 -3.23 1.81 48.45
CA LEU A 123 -2.18 2.78 48.68
C LEU A 123 -2.46 3.54 49.98
N LYS A 124 -1.54 3.44 50.93
CA LYS A 124 -1.65 4.09 52.24
C LYS A 124 -1.23 5.55 52.12
N LEU A 125 -2.11 6.46 52.55
CA LEU A 125 -1.90 7.90 52.51
C LEU A 125 -2.19 8.50 53.90
N ASN A 126 -1.45 9.55 54.23
CA ASN A 126 -1.75 10.34 55.44
C ASN A 126 -3.10 11.04 55.30
N PRO A 127 -3.79 11.38 56.40
CA PRO A 127 -5.02 12.15 56.34
C PRO A 127 -4.77 13.51 55.69
N GLY A 128 -5.61 13.87 54.73
CA GLY A 128 -5.41 15.06 53.91
C GLY A 128 -6.26 15.07 52.65
N THR A 129 -6.17 16.16 51.90
CA THR A 129 -6.82 16.30 50.58
C THR A 129 -5.79 16.04 49.49
N TYR A 130 -6.12 15.14 48.57
CA TYR A 130 -5.27 14.74 47.46
C TYR A 130 -5.99 14.97 46.14
N ILE A 131 -5.31 15.63 45.21
CA ILE A 131 -5.77 15.74 43.82
C ILE A 131 -5.10 14.60 43.05
N VAL A 132 -5.92 13.79 42.41
CA VAL A 132 -5.49 12.63 41.64
C VAL A 132 -5.85 12.88 40.18
N THR A 133 -4.83 12.85 39.32
CA THR A 133 -5.01 12.98 37.87
C THR A 133 -4.83 11.62 37.21
N ALA A 134 -5.87 11.09 36.58
CA ALA A 134 -5.81 9.90 35.73
C ALA A 134 -5.53 10.32 34.28
N LYS A 135 -4.44 9.85 33.69
CA LYS A 135 -4.02 10.17 32.31
C LYS A 135 -3.94 8.91 31.47
N ILE A 136 -4.52 8.93 30.28
CA ILE A 136 -4.34 7.82 29.34
C ILE A 136 -3.01 8.01 28.63
N ASN A 137 -2.08 7.06 28.80
CA ASN A 137 -0.83 7.04 28.04
C ASN A 137 -1.06 6.40 26.66
N THR A 138 -1.71 7.13 25.75
CA THR A 138 -1.81 6.71 24.35
C THR A 138 -0.94 7.56 23.44
N LYS A 139 -0.30 6.90 22.46
CA LYS A 139 0.31 7.58 21.30
C LYS A 139 -0.74 8.34 20.47
N ALA A 140 -1.98 7.89 20.54
CA ALA A 140 -3.11 8.41 19.79
C ALA A 140 -3.56 9.80 20.25
N ASN A 141 -3.55 10.06 21.57
CA ASN A 141 -4.12 11.27 22.13
C ASN A 141 -3.35 11.71 23.40
N PRO A 142 -2.17 12.35 23.25
CA PRO A 142 -1.43 12.87 24.40
C PRO A 142 -2.20 14.03 25.03
N GLY A 143 -2.76 13.82 26.22
CA GLY A 143 -3.31 14.92 27.04
C GLY A 143 -4.69 14.71 27.63
N TYR A 144 -5.40 13.61 27.35
CA TYR A 144 -6.66 13.34 28.04
C TYR A 144 -6.40 12.96 29.49
N GLN A 145 -6.95 13.78 30.39
CA GLN A 145 -6.82 13.61 31.82
C GLN A 145 -8.15 13.85 32.53
N LEU A 146 -8.44 13.03 33.54
CA LEU A 146 -9.51 13.25 34.49
C LEU A 146 -8.88 13.61 35.83
N GLU A 147 -9.46 14.58 36.52
CA GLU A 147 -8.98 15.02 37.83
C GLU A 147 -10.08 14.83 38.86
N GLU A 148 -9.73 14.19 39.97
CA GLU A 148 -10.64 13.98 41.09
C GLU A 148 -9.95 14.34 42.39
N THR A 149 -10.74 14.84 43.34
CA THR A 149 -10.25 15.23 44.66
C THR A 149 -10.74 14.22 45.70
N PHE A 150 -9.79 13.62 46.42
CA PHE A 150 -10.06 12.66 47.48
C PHE A 150 -9.66 13.22 48.83
N ILE A 151 -10.55 13.07 49.81
CA ILE A 151 -10.30 13.44 51.20
C ILE A 151 -10.02 12.15 51.97
N ILE A 152 -8.76 11.93 52.34
CA ILE A 152 -8.34 10.78 53.13
C ILE A 152 -8.51 11.10 54.62
N VAL A 153 -9.22 10.23 55.34
CA VAL A 153 -9.39 10.31 56.80
C VAL A 153 -8.86 9.03 57.46
N PRO A 154 -8.48 9.08 58.75
CA PRO A 154 -8.00 7.89 59.46
C PRO A 154 -8.98 6.71 59.34
N GLY A 155 -8.48 5.55 58.92
CA GLY A 155 -9.27 4.32 58.76
C GLY A 155 -10.13 4.24 57.50
N SER A 156 -10.12 5.25 56.60
CA SER A 156 -10.89 5.18 55.36
C SER A 156 -10.32 4.15 54.38
N ASP A 157 -11.18 3.44 53.65
CA ASP A 157 -10.84 2.63 52.48
C ASP A 157 -11.65 3.16 51.28
N ILE A 158 -11.01 3.99 50.45
CA ILE A 158 -11.64 4.62 49.29
C ILE A 158 -11.30 3.82 48.04
N LYS A 159 -12.34 3.40 47.32
CA LYS A 159 -12.24 2.72 46.03
C LYS A 159 -12.95 3.55 44.98
N TYR A 160 -12.24 3.91 43.92
CA TYR A 160 -12.78 4.76 42.86
C TYR A 160 -12.41 4.26 41.47
N ASN A 161 -13.36 4.37 40.53
CA ASN A 161 -13.15 4.01 39.13
C ASN A 161 -13.22 5.26 38.26
N PHE A 162 -12.12 5.57 37.55
CA PHE A 162 -12.11 6.61 36.54
C PHE A 162 -12.80 6.11 35.27
N GLU A 163 -13.82 6.85 34.82
CA GLU A 163 -14.60 6.50 33.64
C GLU A 163 -14.37 7.50 32.51
N PHE A 164 -13.52 7.11 31.56
CA PHE A 164 -13.36 7.85 30.32
C PHE A 164 -14.58 7.67 29.43
N LYS A 165 -15.07 8.78 28.89
CA LYS A 165 -16.29 8.86 28.07
C LYS A 165 -15.95 8.89 26.58
N TYR A 166 -16.87 8.39 25.76
CA TYR A 166 -16.65 8.17 24.33
C TYR A 166 -17.82 8.63 23.47
N GLY A 167 -17.50 9.02 22.24
CA GLY A 167 -18.41 9.09 21.10
C GLY A 167 -17.93 8.19 19.96
N PHE A 168 -18.65 8.22 18.85
CA PHE A 168 -18.40 7.41 17.66
C PHE A 168 -18.32 8.26 16.41
N LEU A 169 -17.38 7.92 15.53
CA LEU A 169 -17.17 8.57 14.25
C LEU A 169 -17.46 7.63 13.08
N THR A 170 -18.28 8.09 12.14
CA THR A 170 -18.50 7.46 10.84
C THR A 170 -18.28 8.45 9.70
N PHE A 171 -17.38 8.09 8.77
CA PHE A 171 -17.26 8.81 7.50
C PHE A 171 -17.97 8.07 6.38
N ASN A 172 -18.62 8.84 5.50
CA ASN A 172 -19.20 8.33 4.26
C ASN A 172 -18.37 8.87 3.09
N ASP A 173 -17.65 7.97 2.42
CA ASP A 173 -16.86 8.23 1.22
C ASP A 173 -17.35 7.32 0.07
N ARG A 174 -17.29 7.83 -1.15
CA ARG A 174 -17.51 7.07 -2.39
C ARG A 174 -16.30 6.23 -2.83
N PHE A 175 -15.12 6.47 -2.25
CA PHE A 175 -13.88 5.78 -2.57
C PHE A 175 -13.54 4.75 -1.51
N GLU A 176 -13.31 3.51 -1.93
CA GLU A 176 -12.88 2.42 -1.05
C GLU A 176 -11.38 2.49 -0.72
N THR A 177 -10.60 3.21 -1.53
CA THR A 177 -9.13 3.26 -1.44
C THR A 177 -8.60 4.53 -0.76
N SER A 178 -9.47 5.38 -0.22
CA SER A 178 -9.05 6.53 0.58
C SER A 178 -8.41 6.08 1.87
N SER A 179 -7.39 6.82 2.33
CA SER A 179 -6.84 6.65 3.67
C SER A 179 -7.16 7.85 4.55
N TYR A 180 -7.23 7.62 5.85
CA TYR A 180 -7.71 8.56 6.83
C TYR A 180 -6.72 8.63 7.98
N GLN A 181 -6.61 9.81 8.56
CA GLN A 181 -5.91 10.03 9.80
C GLN A 181 -6.84 10.80 10.72
N ILE A 182 -7.16 10.26 11.88
CA ILE A 182 -7.94 10.91 12.93
C ILE A 182 -6.99 11.07 14.11
N ASP A 183 -6.69 12.32 14.46
CA ASP A 183 -5.60 12.69 15.36
C ASP A 183 -4.28 12.01 14.93
N ASN A 184 -3.74 11.12 15.74
CA ASN A 184 -2.53 10.35 15.43
C ASN A 184 -2.80 8.94 14.89
N ASN A 185 -4.07 8.53 14.76
CA ASN A 185 -4.45 7.19 14.31
C ASN A 185 -4.67 7.17 12.80
N LYS A 186 -4.02 6.24 12.11
CA LYS A 186 -4.19 6.03 10.67
C LYS A 186 -5.14 4.88 10.39
N TYR A 187 -6.03 5.08 9.44
CA TYR A 187 -6.99 4.09 8.94
C TYR A 187 -6.82 3.96 7.43
N LEU A 188 -6.66 2.72 6.96
CA LEU A 188 -6.49 2.41 5.54
C LEU A 188 -7.82 2.17 4.80
N THR A 189 -8.91 2.20 5.55
CA THR A 189 -10.28 2.03 5.05
C THR A 189 -11.18 3.08 5.69
N THR A 190 -12.35 3.30 5.09
CA THR A 190 -13.34 4.27 5.57
C THR A 190 -13.75 4.00 7.03
N PRO A 191 -13.51 4.94 7.96
CA PRO A 191 -13.93 4.83 9.36
C PRO A 191 -15.43 4.61 9.49
N LYS A 192 -15.83 3.52 10.15
CA LYS A 192 -17.21 3.20 10.50
C LYS A 192 -17.29 2.90 11.99
N ASP A 193 -18.09 3.68 12.71
CA ASP A 193 -18.29 3.61 14.15
C ASP A 193 -16.99 3.49 14.94
N VAL A 194 -16.01 4.32 14.59
CA VAL A 194 -14.74 4.39 15.31
C VAL A 194 -14.99 5.05 16.67
N LYS A 195 -14.73 4.30 17.74
CA LYS A 195 -14.81 4.77 19.13
C LYS A 195 -13.69 5.76 19.41
N LEU A 196 -14.03 6.97 19.83
CA LEU A 196 -13.11 8.07 20.15
C LEU A 196 -13.50 8.68 21.49
N LEU A 197 -12.52 9.19 22.24
CA LEU A 197 -12.80 9.94 23.48
C LEU A 197 -13.71 11.14 23.19
N ILE A 198 -14.44 11.64 24.18
CA ILE A 198 -15.19 12.91 24.01
C ILE A 198 -14.22 14.09 23.88
N GLY A 199 -14.64 15.16 23.21
CA GLY A 199 -13.88 16.39 23.04
C GLY A 199 -13.57 16.72 21.58
N ASP A 200 -12.55 17.55 21.35
CA ASP A 200 -12.18 18.02 20.01
C ASP A 200 -11.20 17.06 19.32
N HIS A 201 -11.50 16.74 18.06
CA HIS A 201 -10.72 15.88 17.20
C HIS A 201 -10.41 16.54 15.87
N ASN A 202 -9.27 16.17 15.28
CA ASN A 202 -8.90 16.57 13.94
C ASN A 202 -8.86 15.35 13.03
N TYR A 203 -9.20 15.55 11.76
CA TYR A 203 -9.05 14.52 10.76
C TYR A 203 -8.40 15.05 9.48
N TYR A 204 -7.71 14.15 8.80
CA TYR A 204 -7.15 14.32 7.46
C TYR A 204 -7.59 13.14 6.60
N VAL A 205 -8.00 13.40 5.37
CA VAL A 205 -8.41 12.40 4.39
C VAL A 205 -7.54 12.53 3.16
N PHE A 206 -6.96 11.41 2.76
CA PHE A 206 -6.12 11.27 1.59
C PHE A 206 -6.87 10.41 0.57
N PRO A 207 -7.70 11.03 -0.29
CA PRO A 207 -8.40 10.31 -1.35
C PRO A 207 -7.42 9.84 -2.44
N PRO A 208 -7.84 8.91 -3.31
CA PRO A 208 -7.06 8.58 -4.49
C PRO A 208 -6.86 9.80 -5.41
N SER A 209 -5.78 9.83 -6.19
CA SER A 209 -5.60 10.82 -7.27
C SER A 209 -6.80 10.74 -8.25
N PRO A 210 -7.33 11.87 -8.76
CA PRO A 210 -6.79 13.24 -8.71
C PRO A 210 -7.60 14.16 -7.78
N TYR A 211 -7.98 13.70 -6.59
CA TYR A 211 -8.79 14.48 -5.65
C TYR A 211 -7.92 15.18 -4.61
N LYS A 212 -8.35 16.38 -4.17
CA LYS A 212 -7.68 17.12 -3.11
C LYS A 212 -7.84 16.42 -1.76
N ASN A 213 -6.78 16.45 -0.97
CA ASN A 213 -6.84 16.06 0.44
C ASN A 213 -7.83 16.95 1.18
N LEU A 214 -8.53 16.37 2.16
CA LEU A 214 -9.45 17.08 3.03
C LEU A 214 -8.90 17.09 4.45
N SER A 215 -9.17 18.15 5.19
CA SER A 215 -8.95 18.20 6.63
C SER A 215 -10.10 18.94 7.31
N GLY A 216 -10.23 18.71 8.61
CA GLY A 216 -11.19 19.42 9.42
C GLY A 216 -11.12 18.97 10.88
N SER A 217 -11.99 19.57 11.69
CA SER A 217 -12.17 19.22 13.08
C SER A 217 -13.65 18.93 13.37
N PHE A 218 -13.89 18.23 14.47
CA PHE A 218 -15.23 17.97 15.02
C PHE A 218 -15.13 17.81 16.53
N HIS A 219 -16.25 18.04 17.22
CA HIS A 219 -16.39 17.84 18.65
C HIS A 219 -17.30 16.62 18.89
N LEU A 220 -16.98 15.80 19.89
CA LEU A 220 -17.79 14.66 20.33
C LEU A 220 -18.24 14.84 21.78
N GLU A 221 -19.53 14.70 22.04
CA GLU A 221 -20.06 14.52 23.39
C GLU A 221 -20.27 13.03 23.72
N GLU A 222 -20.64 12.73 24.96
CA GLU A 222 -20.83 11.36 25.43
C GLU A 222 -21.98 10.66 24.69
N GLY A 223 -21.67 9.53 24.05
CA GLY A 223 -22.65 8.74 23.29
C GLY A 223 -22.98 9.30 21.91
N ASP A 224 -22.34 10.38 21.48
CA ASP A 224 -22.58 10.95 20.15
C ASP A 224 -22.18 10.00 19.03
N HIS A 225 -22.94 10.03 17.94
CA HIS A 225 -22.60 9.37 16.68
C HIS A 225 -22.39 10.43 15.60
N TYR A 226 -21.18 10.99 15.54
CA TYR A 226 -20.82 11.96 14.52
C TYR A 226 -20.69 11.27 13.15
N SER A 227 -21.52 11.70 12.21
CA SER A 227 -21.48 11.22 10.83
C SER A 227 -21.20 12.34 9.85
N LYS A 228 -20.25 12.13 8.93
CA LYS A 228 -19.92 13.12 7.90
C LYS A 228 -19.77 12.48 6.53
N THR A 229 -20.50 13.02 5.56
CA THR A 229 -20.31 12.69 4.15
C THR A 229 -19.23 13.56 3.56
N LEU A 230 -18.19 12.93 3.00
CA LEU A 230 -17.03 13.60 2.43
C LEU A 230 -17.25 13.87 0.94
N ILE A 231 -17.08 15.13 0.55
CA ILE A 231 -17.25 15.57 -0.84
C ILE A 231 -15.87 15.92 -1.41
N PHE A 232 -15.47 15.20 -2.45
CA PHE A 232 -14.15 15.33 -3.05
C PHE A 232 -14.18 16.15 -4.34
N VAL A 233 -13.35 17.18 -4.37
CA VAL A 233 -13.13 18.03 -5.54
C VAL A 233 -11.83 17.62 -6.22
N LYS A 234 -11.86 17.52 -7.55
CA LYS A 234 -10.66 17.23 -8.34
C LYS A 234 -9.71 18.42 -8.29
N ASP A 235 -8.42 18.13 -8.12
CA ASP A 235 -7.37 19.13 -8.29
C ASP A 235 -7.00 19.23 -9.78
N PRO A 236 -7.12 20.40 -10.43
CA PRO A 236 -6.70 20.57 -11.82
C PRO A 236 -5.25 20.18 -12.08
N ASP A 237 -4.34 20.40 -11.12
CA ASP A 237 -2.93 20.09 -11.28
C ASP A 237 -2.68 18.58 -11.15
N LEU A 238 -3.38 17.90 -10.24
CA LEU A 238 -3.32 16.44 -10.14
C LEU A 238 -3.97 15.77 -11.35
N VAL A 239 -5.09 16.32 -11.87
CA VAL A 239 -5.71 15.82 -13.10
C VAL A 239 -4.72 15.92 -14.25
N ARG A 240 -4.03 17.06 -14.37
CA ARG A 240 -3.00 17.27 -15.38
C ARG A 240 -1.84 16.28 -15.23
N GLN A 241 -1.36 16.10 -14.01
CA GLN A 241 -0.30 15.15 -13.70
C GLN A 241 -0.70 13.73 -14.11
N ASP A 242 -1.86 13.26 -13.66
CA ASP A 242 -2.42 11.94 -14.02
C ASP A 242 -2.54 11.75 -15.54
N GLN A 243 -3.04 12.76 -16.26
CA GLN A 243 -3.20 12.67 -17.72
C GLN A 243 -1.85 12.60 -18.44
N ARG A 244 -0.87 13.42 -18.05
CA ARG A 244 0.48 13.39 -18.63
C ARG A 244 1.20 12.08 -18.33
N GLN A 245 1.05 11.56 -17.11
CA GLN A 245 1.57 10.24 -16.75
C GLN A 245 0.92 9.12 -17.56
N ARG A 246 -0.40 9.18 -17.79
CA ARG A 246 -1.10 8.23 -18.65
C ARG A 246 -0.65 8.34 -20.10
N PHE A 247 -0.48 9.55 -20.63
CA PHE A 247 0.07 9.76 -21.97
C PHE A 247 1.43 9.08 -22.12
N PHE A 248 2.33 9.30 -21.15
CA PHE A 248 3.65 8.70 -21.13
C PHE A 248 3.57 7.17 -21.10
N ARG A 249 2.78 6.56 -20.20
CA ARG A 249 2.59 5.10 -20.16
C ARG A 249 2.05 4.55 -21.48
N THR A 250 0.97 5.16 -21.98
CA THR A 250 0.25 4.69 -23.18
C THR A 250 1.06 4.88 -24.45
N THR A 251 1.87 5.94 -24.54
CA THR A 251 2.54 6.35 -25.79
C THR A 251 4.01 5.95 -25.84
N GLN A 252 4.66 5.65 -24.71
CA GLN A 252 6.11 5.46 -24.65
C GLN A 252 6.54 4.09 -24.14
N VAL A 253 5.84 3.50 -23.17
CA VAL A 253 6.37 2.33 -22.43
C VAL A 253 5.96 0.99 -23.02
N LEU A 254 4.70 0.85 -23.45
CA LEU A 254 4.16 -0.40 -23.95
C LEU A 254 2.95 -0.08 -24.84
N LEU A 255 3.11 -0.31 -26.14
CA LEU A 255 2.12 0.08 -27.14
C LEU A 255 1.35 -1.15 -27.64
N SER A 256 0.03 -0.99 -27.71
CA SER A 256 -0.77 -1.69 -28.70
C SER A 256 -1.66 -0.65 -29.37
N HIS A 257 -1.52 -0.52 -30.68
CA HIS A 257 -2.42 0.32 -31.48
C HIS A 257 -3.32 -0.56 -32.31
N ILE A 258 -4.56 -0.14 -32.45
CA ILE A 258 -5.48 -0.71 -33.43
C ILE A 258 -5.85 0.42 -34.39
N GLU A 259 -5.56 0.23 -35.67
CA GLU A 259 -5.69 1.22 -36.72
C GLU A 259 -6.56 0.68 -37.85
N VAL A 260 -7.50 1.50 -38.33
CA VAL A 260 -8.11 1.30 -39.65
C VAL A 260 -7.35 2.19 -40.62
N VAL A 261 -6.74 1.57 -41.63
CA VAL A 261 -5.82 2.23 -42.55
C VAL A 261 -6.32 2.15 -43.99
N GLN A 262 -6.20 3.26 -44.71
CA GLN A 262 -6.32 3.32 -46.15
C GLN A 262 -4.96 3.64 -46.75
N ILE A 263 -4.55 2.86 -47.75
CA ILE A 263 -3.24 2.96 -48.41
C ILE A 263 -3.47 3.31 -49.88
N PHE A 264 -2.71 4.27 -50.38
CA PHE A 264 -2.83 4.78 -51.74
C PHE A 264 -1.48 5.21 -52.32
N ARG A 265 -1.43 5.38 -53.64
CA ARG A 265 -0.29 5.96 -54.37
C ARG A 265 -0.76 7.18 -55.15
N ILE A 266 0.14 8.14 -55.33
CA ILE A 266 -0.03 9.29 -56.23
C ILE A 266 0.76 8.98 -57.51
N GLY A 267 0.08 8.94 -58.66
CA GLY A 267 0.67 8.63 -59.97
C GLY A 267 0.57 7.15 -60.37
N LYS A 268 0.64 6.88 -61.68
CA LYS A 268 0.54 5.53 -62.25
C LYS A 268 1.81 4.69 -61.99
N ALA A 269 1.60 3.37 -61.94
CA ALA A 269 2.60 2.36 -62.20
C ALA A 269 3.34 2.62 -63.52
N ASP A 270 4.68 2.65 -63.54
CA ASP A 270 5.50 2.85 -64.75
C ASP A 270 5.37 1.74 -65.82
N ASP A 271 4.38 0.86 -65.75
CA ASP A 271 4.29 -0.34 -66.60
C ASP A 271 3.38 -0.16 -67.82
N SER A 272 3.01 1.08 -68.17
CA SER A 272 2.32 1.37 -69.44
C SER A 272 3.07 2.44 -70.21
N GLU A 273 3.72 2.04 -71.29
CA GLU A 273 4.09 2.91 -72.41
C GLU A 273 2.81 3.44 -73.07
N ASP A 274 2.13 4.38 -72.42
CA ASP A 274 1.19 5.25 -73.11
C ASP A 274 1.15 6.62 -72.41
N THR A 275 1.60 7.60 -73.19
CA THR A 275 1.69 9.02 -72.86
C THR A 275 0.33 9.62 -72.54
N ALA A 276 0.17 10.20 -71.35
CA ALA A 276 -0.37 11.55 -71.09
C ALA A 276 -0.90 11.68 -69.65
N SER A 277 -0.43 12.74 -69.00
CA SER A 277 -0.94 13.40 -67.79
C SER A 277 -2.25 12.86 -67.18
N SER A 278 -2.14 12.15 -66.06
CA SER A 278 -3.22 12.08 -65.09
C SER A 278 -2.63 12.05 -63.68
N ASN A 279 -2.87 13.10 -62.89
CA ASN A 279 -2.59 13.17 -61.45
C ASN A 279 -3.56 12.26 -60.67
N ASP A 280 -3.78 11.04 -61.16
CA ASP A 280 -4.83 10.17 -60.66
C ASP A 280 -4.37 9.50 -59.37
N TYR A 281 -5.23 9.63 -58.37
CA TYR A 281 -5.16 8.93 -57.11
C TYR A 281 -5.51 7.45 -57.36
N GLN A 282 -4.59 6.54 -57.00
CA GLN A 282 -4.88 5.10 -57.02
C GLN A 282 -4.93 4.60 -55.58
N SER A 283 -6.14 4.25 -55.12
CA SER A 283 -6.32 3.56 -53.85
C SER A 283 -5.85 2.11 -53.99
N LEU A 284 -4.95 1.69 -53.09
CA LEU A 284 -4.28 0.39 -53.17
C LEU A 284 -4.95 -0.62 -52.24
N ALA A 285 -5.25 -0.23 -51.00
CA ALA A 285 -5.83 -1.14 -50.02
C ALA A 285 -6.56 -0.43 -48.88
N THR A 286 -7.46 -1.16 -48.23
CA THR A 286 -8.06 -0.78 -46.95
C THR A 286 -7.94 -1.94 -45.98
N GLY A 287 -7.51 -1.68 -44.74
CA GLY A 287 -7.18 -2.75 -43.81
C GLY A 287 -7.23 -2.37 -42.34
N LEU A 288 -7.03 -3.39 -41.53
CA LEU A 288 -6.81 -3.29 -40.10
C LEU A 288 -5.32 -3.49 -39.83
N SER A 289 -4.71 -2.57 -39.10
CA SER A 289 -3.32 -2.64 -38.65
C SER A 289 -3.28 -2.72 -37.13
N ILE A 290 -2.43 -3.61 -36.63
CA ILE A 290 -2.14 -3.76 -35.20
C ILE A 290 -0.64 -3.54 -35.03
N ASN A 291 -0.29 -2.49 -34.30
CA ASN A 291 1.11 -2.24 -33.96
C ASN A 291 1.47 -2.95 -32.65
N GLY A 292 2.59 -3.70 -32.66
CA GLY A 292 3.07 -4.55 -31.58
C GLY A 292 3.94 -3.82 -30.55
N MET A 293 4.88 -4.53 -29.91
CA MET A 293 5.65 -4.03 -28.77
C MET A 293 6.80 -3.10 -29.20
N PHE A 294 6.75 -1.85 -28.74
CA PHE A 294 7.83 -0.87 -28.89
C PHE A 294 8.40 -0.48 -27.53
N ALA A 295 9.72 -0.48 -27.42
CA ALA A 295 10.41 0.16 -26.32
C ALA A 295 10.88 1.55 -26.78
N HIS A 296 10.32 2.61 -26.21
CA HIS A 296 10.83 3.97 -26.42
C HIS A 296 11.73 4.39 -25.25
N SER A 297 12.89 4.95 -25.59
CA SER A 297 13.76 5.65 -24.66
C SER A 297 13.68 7.15 -24.96
N MET A 298 13.23 7.92 -23.97
CA MET A 298 13.35 9.37 -23.98
C MET A 298 14.66 9.79 -23.32
N HIS A 299 15.16 10.97 -23.68
CA HIS A 299 16.43 11.51 -23.21
C HIS A 299 16.41 11.94 -21.72
N TYR A 300 15.70 11.25 -20.82
CA TYR A 300 15.76 11.44 -19.38
C TYR A 300 15.49 10.09 -18.68
N LYS A 301 16.25 9.80 -17.61
CA LYS A 301 16.01 8.68 -16.68
C LYS A 301 14.74 8.95 -15.85
N ASP A 302 13.58 9.06 -16.48
CA ASP A 302 12.37 9.48 -15.77
C ASP A 302 11.46 8.29 -15.46
N ASP A 303 11.39 7.99 -14.16
CA ASP A 303 10.33 7.21 -13.55
C ASP A 303 8.97 7.79 -13.97
N VAL A 304 8.00 6.92 -14.23
CA VAL A 304 6.62 7.27 -14.59
C VAL A 304 6.04 8.32 -13.64
N ALA A 305 6.41 8.30 -12.36
CA ALA A 305 6.03 9.30 -11.37
C ALA A 305 6.36 10.75 -11.80
N HIS A 306 7.48 10.97 -12.49
CA HIS A 306 8.03 12.27 -12.86
C HIS A 306 7.63 12.72 -14.28
N SER A 307 6.96 11.88 -15.06
CA SER A 307 6.60 12.18 -16.46
C SER A 307 5.70 13.41 -16.66
N HIS A 308 5.00 13.87 -15.61
CA HIS A 308 4.26 15.13 -15.65
C HIS A 308 5.15 16.38 -15.79
N MET A 309 6.43 16.27 -15.44
CA MET A 309 7.41 17.35 -15.55
C MET A 309 8.06 17.46 -16.95
N ILE A 310 7.84 16.46 -17.82
CA ILE A 310 8.38 16.46 -19.19
C ILE A 310 7.87 17.69 -19.92
N LYS A 311 8.77 18.47 -20.50
CA LYS A 311 8.42 19.61 -21.37
C LYS A 311 8.18 19.11 -22.79
N TYR A 312 7.08 19.53 -23.39
CA TYR A 312 6.75 19.25 -24.79
C TYR A 312 7.02 20.49 -25.65
N PRO A 313 7.49 20.34 -26.90
CA PRO A 313 7.77 19.08 -27.60
C PRO A 313 8.96 18.32 -26.99
N THR A 314 8.93 17.00 -27.05
CA THR A 314 10.03 16.12 -26.61
C THR A 314 10.37 15.12 -27.70
N THR A 315 11.67 14.86 -27.90
CA THR A 315 12.14 13.83 -28.81
C THR A 315 12.17 12.47 -28.13
N TYR A 316 12.05 11.42 -28.92
CA TYR A 316 12.19 10.04 -28.46
C TYR A 316 12.84 9.17 -29.53
N TRP A 317 13.45 8.09 -29.09
CA TRP A 317 14.04 7.05 -29.94
C TRP A 317 13.44 5.72 -29.49
N GLY A 318 13.24 4.79 -30.41
CA GLY A 318 12.66 3.51 -30.06
C GLY A 318 13.16 2.37 -30.92
N LEU A 319 12.98 1.17 -30.39
CA LEU A 319 13.15 -0.08 -31.12
C LEU A 319 11.86 -0.89 -30.96
N GLY A 320 11.31 -1.31 -32.09
CA GLY A 320 10.14 -2.19 -32.15
C GLY A 320 10.54 -3.59 -32.63
N LEU A 321 9.90 -4.59 -32.03
CA LEU A 321 9.98 -5.99 -32.44
C LEU A 321 8.55 -6.47 -32.70
N LEU A 322 8.31 -7.11 -33.85
CA LEU A 322 6.96 -7.35 -34.37
C LEU A 322 6.18 -6.03 -34.41
N ASP A 323 6.80 -5.05 -35.05
CA ASP A 323 6.42 -3.63 -35.08
C ASP A 323 4.96 -3.42 -35.48
N ASN A 324 4.55 -4.05 -36.58
CA ASN A 324 3.22 -3.88 -37.15
C ASN A 324 2.79 -5.15 -37.90
N PHE A 325 1.53 -5.51 -37.72
CA PHE A 325 0.82 -6.48 -38.55
C PHE A 325 -0.37 -5.80 -39.23
N THR A 326 -0.41 -5.80 -40.56
CA THR A 326 -1.51 -5.24 -41.34
C THR A 326 -2.19 -6.33 -42.14
N ALA A 327 -3.50 -6.48 -41.92
CA ALA A 327 -4.38 -7.28 -42.77
C ALA A 327 -5.22 -6.32 -43.63
N ALA A 328 -4.97 -6.32 -44.94
CA ALA A 328 -5.62 -5.38 -45.86
C ALA A 328 -6.27 -6.10 -47.04
N LEU A 329 -7.34 -5.51 -47.58
CA LEU A 329 -7.95 -5.91 -48.84
C LEU A 329 -7.36 -5.05 -49.95
N ALA A 330 -6.59 -5.66 -50.86
CA ALA A 330 -6.07 -4.99 -52.03
C ALA A 330 -7.21 -4.69 -53.03
N GLN A 331 -7.28 -3.46 -53.52
CA GLN A 331 -8.41 -3.01 -54.35
C GLN A 331 -8.34 -3.53 -55.79
N ASP A 332 -7.13 -3.71 -56.33
CA ASP A 332 -6.92 -4.17 -57.70
C ASP A 332 -7.43 -5.61 -57.95
N ASN A 333 -7.55 -6.45 -56.92
CA ASN A 333 -7.93 -7.86 -57.04
C ASN A 333 -8.90 -8.37 -55.96
N SER A 334 -9.33 -7.50 -55.01
CA SER A 334 -10.18 -7.84 -53.87
C SER A 334 -9.66 -9.00 -53.00
N LYS A 335 -8.35 -9.22 -52.95
CA LYS A 335 -7.72 -10.29 -52.17
C LYS A 335 -7.13 -9.76 -50.86
N PRO A 336 -7.14 -10.58 -49.79
CA PRO A 336 -6.50 -10.22 -48.54
C PRO A 336 -4.98 -10.36 -48.66
N VAL A 337 -4.26 -9.39 -48.11
CA VAL A 337 -2.80 -9.30 -48.05
C VAL A 337 -2.38 -9.12 -46.59
N LEU A 338 -1.34 -9.86 -46.17
CA LEU A 338 -0.73 -9.71 -44.86
C LEU A 338 0.66 -9.10 -44.98
N CYS A 339 0.85 -7.98 -44.30
CA CYS A 339 2.14 -7.31 -44.16
C CYS A 339 2.58 -7.37 -42.70
N TYR A 340 3.86 -7.63 -42.48
CA TYR A 340 4.44 -7.70 -41.14
C TYR A 340 5.78 -6.97 -41.12
N ASP A 341 5.94 -6.08 -40.16
CA ASP A 341 7.17 -5.35 -39.91
C ASP A 341 7.86 -6.02 -38.71
N TRP A 342 9.01 -6.69 -38.93
CA TRP A 342 9.65 -7.51 -37.90
C TRP A 342 10.43 -6.66 -36.90
N VAL A 343 11.15 -5.66 -37.40
CA VAL A 343 12.01 -4.79 -36.61
C VAL A 343 11.87 -3.38 -37.12
N ALA A 344 11.79 -2.40 -36.23
CA ALA A 344 11.90 -1.00 -36.63
C ALA A 344 12.77 -0.21 -35.65
N GLY A 345 13.59 0.69 -36.21
CA GLY A 345 14.21 1.79 -35.49
C GLY A 345 13.38 3.05 -35.67
N VAL A 346 13.03 3.71 -34.57
CA VAL A 346 12.13 4.85 -34.56
C VAL A 346 12.83 6.09 -34.00
N PHE A 347 12.62 7.23 -34.63
CA PHE A 347 12.90 8.54 -34.08
C PHE A 347 11.65 9.41 -34.23
N GLY A 348 11.31 10.17 -33.20
CA GLY A 348 10.13 11.02 -33.29
C GLY A 348 10.10 12.17 -32.31
N VAL A 349 9.07 13.00 -32.48
CA VAL A 349 8.74 14.14 -31.64
C VAL A 349 7.32 13.96 -31.15
N ASN A 350 7.14 14.02 -29.83
CA ASN A 350 5.83 14.13 -29.21
C ASN A 350 5.55 15.56 -28.82
N MET A 351 4.30 15.96 -28.99
CA MET A 351 3.69 17.16 -28.47
C MET A 351 2.50 16.74 -27.62
N LEU A 352 2.31 17.40 -26.50
CA LEU A 352 1.17 17.21 -25.62
C LEU A 352 0.76 18.58 -25.13
N ASN A 353 -0.53 18.90 -25.18
CA ASN A 353 -1.02 20.14 -24.61
C ASN A 353 -0.85 20.13 -23.08
N ASP A 354 -0.93 21.30 -22.46
CA ASP A 354 -0.68 21.42 -21.02
C ASP A 354 -1.57 20.52 -20.19
N GLN A 355 -2.81 20.32 -20.61
CA GLN A 355 -3.79 19.49 -19.90
C GLN A 355 -3.53 17.99 -20.02
N GLY A 356 -2.77 17.52 -21.02
CA GLY A 356 -2.61 16.10 -21.31
C GLY A 356 -3.76 15.47 -22.10
N THR A 357 -4.64 16.28 -22.68
CA THR A 357 -5.83 15.84 -23.40
C THR A 357 -5.61 15.69 -24.90
N ILE A 358 -4.75 16.52 -25.50
CA ILE A 358 -4.50 16.54 -26.95
C ILE A 358 -3.02 16.28 -27.16
N PHE A 359 -2.70 15.34 -28.03
CA PHE A 359 -1.33 15.06 -28.43
C PHE A 359 -1.14 15.19 -29.93
N GLY A 360 0.07 15.55 -30.32
CA GLY A 360 0.59 15.43 -31.67
C GLY A 360 1.84 14.56 -31.63
N ASN A 361 2.03 13.72 -32.62
CA ASN A 361 3.19 12.86 -32.69
C ASN A 361 3.66 12.78 -34.14
N TRP A 362 4.94 13.04 -34.35
CA TRP A 362 5.60 12.84 -35.63
C TRP A 362 6.72 11.82 -35.45
N GLU A 363 6.79 10.85 -36.34
CA GLU A 363 7.77 9.78 -36.30
C GLU A 363 8.35 9.48 -37.67
N ILE A 364 9.61 9.04 -37.66
CA ILE A 364 10.30 8.42 -38.77
C ILE A 364 10.73 7.02 -38.32
N LYS A 365 10.46 6.02 -39.15
CA LYS A 365 10.79 4.62 -38.91
C LYS A 365 11.69 4.10 -40.02
N ALA A 366 12.77 3.44 -39.64
CA ALA A 366 13.52 2.53 -40.49
C ALA A 366 13.08 1.10 -40.16
N ILE A 367 12.45 0.43 -41.11
CA ILE A 367 11.73 -0.83 -40.89
C ILE A 367 12.43 -1.94 -41.67
N TYR A 368 12.52 -3.12 -41.06
CA TYR A 368 12.80 -4.37 -41.75
C TYR A 368 11.59 -5.28 -41.63
N GLY A 369 10.91 -5.49 -42.76
CA GLY A 369 9.62 -6.18 -42.81
C GLY A 369 9.54 -7.19 -43.94
N GLY A 370 8.45 -7.95 -43.95
CA GLY A 370 8.10 -8.82 -45.05
C GLY A 370 6.60 -8.78 -45.31
N GLN A 371 6.21 -9.55 -46.31
CA GLN A 371 4.82 -9.74 -46.66
C GLN A 371 4.64 -11.16 -47.14
N THR A 372 3.45 -11.70 -46.86
CA THR A 372 3.07 -13.03 -47.30
C THR A 372 1.74 -12.97 -48.00
N LEU A 373 1.70 -13.61 -49.17
CA LEU A 373 0.45 -13.91 -49.85
C LEU A 373 -0.29 -14.99 -49.09
N ILE A 374 -1.56 -14.73 -48.75
CA ILE A 374 -2.43 -15.76 -48.18
C ILE A 374 -2.70 -16.87 -49.21
N HIS A 375 -2.68 -16.53 -50.50
CA HIS A 375 -2.84 -17.47 -51.61
C HIS A 375 -1.65 -17.40 -52.57
N PRO A 376 -0.56 -18.16 -52.33
CA PRO A 376 0.61 -18.20 -53.22
C PRO A 376 0.36 -18.99 -54.52
N SER A 377 -0.82 -19.59 -54.67
CA SER A 377 -1.27 -20.26 -55.90
C SER A 377 -2.70 -19.89 -56.27
N MET A 378 -2.99 -19.89 -57.57
CA MET A 378 -4.31 -19.57 -58.13
C MET A 378 -4.61 -20.46 -59.35
N LYS A 379 -5.88 -20.77 -59.57
CA LYS A 379 -6.33 -21.53 -60.75
C LYS A 379 -7.10 -20.61 -61.68
N VAL A 380 -6.61 -20.43 -62.91
CA VAL A 380 -7.26 -19.62 -63.96
C VAL A 380 -7.51 -20.52 -65.16
N ASN A 381 -8.77 -20.63 -65.58
CA ASN A 381 -9.19 -21.45 -66.74
C ASN A 381 -8.66 -22.90 -66.70
N GLY A 382 -8.66 -23.53 -65.52
CA GLY A 382 -8.20 -24.91 -65.38
C GLY A 382 -6.70 -25.09 -65.12
N VAL A 383 -5.89 -24.05 -65.33
CA VAL A 383 -4.43 -24.09 -65.15
C VAL A 383 -4.04 -23.50 -63.79
N GLU A 384 -3.15 -24.19 -63.06
CA GLU A 384 -2.60 -23.69 -61.79
C GLU A 384 -1.39 -22.78 -62.04
N TYR A 385 -1.39 -21.64 -61.36
CA TYR A 385 -0.32 -20.65 -61.35
C TYR A 385 0.19 -20.48 -59.92
N LYS A 386 1.50 -20.29 -59.77
CA LYS A 386 2.16 -20.01 -58.49
C LYS A 386 2.97 -18.74 -58.58
N TYR A 387 2.97 -17.97 -57.50
CA TYR A 387 3.82 -16.81 -57.39
C TYR A 387 5.23 -17.24 -56.96
N VAL A 388 6.23 -16.87 -57.75
CA VAL A 388 7.64 -17.16 -57.46
C VAL A 388 8.39 -15.84 -57.39
N ARG A 389 9.10 -15.62 -56.28
CA ARG A 389 9.93 -14.44 -56.09
C ARG A 389 11.19 -14.53 -56.92
N ARG A 390 11.92 -15.64 -56.80
CA ARG A 390 13.22 -15.81 -57.44
C ARG A 390 13.51 -17.28 -57.70
N PHE A 391 14.01 -17.55 -58.89
CA PHE A 391 14.72 -18.77 -59.24
C PHE A 391 16.21 -18.55 -59.00
N ARG A 392 16.86 -19.45 -58.27
CA ARG A 392 18.30 -19.44 -58.01
C ARG A 392 18.90 -20.76 -58.49
N GLU A 393 20.02 -20.68 -59.17
CA GLU A 393 20.80 -21.82 -59.66
C GLU A 393 22.22 -21.61 -59.16
N ASP A 394 22.67 -22.44 -58.22
CA ASP A 394 24.02 -22.36 -57.67
C ASP A 394 24.87 -23.48 -58.31
N LYS A 395 25.95 -23.09 -58.97
CA LYS A 395 26.98 -24.02 -59.44
C LYS A 395 28.03 -24.14 -58.33
N SER A 396 28.27 -25.34 -57.83
CA SER A 396 29.36 -25.60 -56.88
C SER A 396 30.70 -25.24 -57.52
N GLU A 397 31.57 -24.52 -56.78
CA GLU A 397 32.91 -24.14 -57.25
C GLU A 397 33.84 -25.36 -57.44
N GLU A 398 33.48 -26.53 -56.90
CA GLU A 398 34.23 -27.80 -56.99
C GLU A 398 33.55 -28.83 -57.92
N ALA A 399 32.50 -28.45 -58.64
CA ALA A 399 31.75 -29.35 -59.50
C ALA A 399 32.51 -29.69 -60.81
N SER A 400 32.65 -30.99 -61.10
CA SER A 400 33.03 -31.47 -62.44
C SER A 400 31.95 -31.11 -63.47
N GLU A 401 32.30 -31.03 -64.76
CA GLU A 401 31.40 -30.66 -65.87
C GLU A 401 30.08 -31.48 -65.93
N ASP A 402 30.05 -32.66 -65.30
CA ASP A 402 28.89 -33.56 -65.24
C ASP A 402 27.92 -33.33 -64.06
N ASN A 403 28.22 -32.42 -63.12
CA ASN A 403 27.34 -32.17 -61.98
C ASN A 403 26.23 -31.16 -62.32
N GLN A 404 24.98 -31.58 -62.15
CA GLN A 404 23.82 -30.68 -62.28
C GLN A 404 23.85 -29.60 -61.20
N PRO A 405 23.51 -28.34 -61.53
CA PRO A 405 23.50 -27.25 -60.56
C PRO A 405 22.36 -27.42 -59.56
N ASP A 406 22.54 -26.93 -58.34
CA ASP A 406 21.47 -26.92 -57.34
C ASP A 406 20.46 -25.82 -57.69
N ARG A 407 19.20 -26.21 -57.92
CA ARG A 407 18.09 -25.30 -58.21
C ARG A 407 17.26 -25.02 -56.95
N TYR A 408 16.97 -23.76 -56.70
CA TYR A 408 16.16 -23.30 -55.58
C TYR A 408 15.05 -22.35 -56.05
N ILE A 409 13.83 -22.61 -55.58
CA ILE A 409 12.66 -21.77 -55.82
C ILE A 409 12.33 -21.03 -54.52
N SER A 410 12.41 -19.70 -54.57
CA SER A 410 12.00 -18.84 -53.45
C SER A 410 10.59 -18.30 -53.72
N THR A 411 9.63 -18.68 -52.89
CA THR A 411 8.24 -18.21 -52.94
C THR A 411 7.91 -17.18 -51.86
N TYR A 412 8.72 -17.10 -50.81
CA TYR A 412 8.51 -16.18 -49.68
C TYR A 412 9.44 -14.97 -49.75
N SER A 413 8.93 -13.85 -49.27
CA SER A 413 9.74 -12.68 -49.02
C SER A 413 10.20 -12.60 -47.57
N LEU A 414 11.46 -12.99 -47.34
CA LEU A 414 12.15 -12.67 -46.09
C LEU A 414 12.91 -11.35 -46.28
N GLY A 415 12.33 -10.26 -45.76
CA GLY A 415 13.08 -9.06 -45.43
C GLY A 415 13.27 -8.02 -46.53
N GLN A 416 12.68 -6.85 -46.32
CA GLN A 416 13.02 -5.62 -47.00
C GLN A 416 13.10 -4.45 -46.06
N VAL A 417 14.02 -3.54 -46.40
CA VAL A 417 14.11 -2.25 -45.74
C VAL A 417 13.03 -1.33 -46.30
N ALA A 418 12.30 -0.70 -45.39
CA ALA A 418 11.38 0.38 -45.70
C ALA A 418 11.71 1.60 -44.83
N MET A 419 11.40 2.78 -45.34
CA MET A 419 11.39 4.00 -44.55
C MET A 419 9.98 4.55 -44.51
N GLU A 420 9.53 4.96 -43.33
CA GLU A 420 8.19 5.47 -43.12
C GLU A 420 8.26 6.77 -42.31
N SER A 421 7.44 7.77 -42.66
CA SER A 421 7.21 8.93 -41.82
C SER A 421 5.72 9.08 -41.56
N ASN A 422 5.34 9.21 -40.30
CA ASN A 422 3.95 9.37 -39.88
C ASN A 422 3.78 10.63 -39.04
N LEU A 423 2.64 11.26 -39.22
CA LEU A 423 2.09 12.29 -38.36
C LEU A 423 0.79 11.78 -37.77
N SER A 424 0.59 11.97 -36.48
CA SER A 424 -0.63 11.65 -35.78
C SER A 424 -1.06 12.79 -34.86
N ILE A 425 -2.37 12.97 -34.73
CA ILE A 425 -2.99 13.90 -33.81
C ILE A 425 -4.17 13.21 -33.14
N GLY A 426 -4.29 13.34 -31.82
CA GLY A 426 -5.33 12.64 -31.10
C GLY A 426 -5.74 13.26 -29.79
N ILE A 427 -6.79 12.70 -29.24
CA ILE A 427 -7.47 13.14 -28.02
C ILE A 427 -7.56 12.01 -27.00
N SER A 428 -7.46 12.36 -25.72
CA SER A 428 -7.69 11.43 -24.62
C SER A 428 -9.17 11.06 -24.56
N ILE A 429 -9.45 9.77 -24.53
CA ILE A 429 -10.78 9.20 -24.25
C ILE A 429 -10.84 8.65 -22.81
N GLY A 430 -10.02 9.21 -21.91
CA GLY A 430 -9.99 8.87 -20.50
C GLY A 430 -9.21 7.58 -20.20
N LYS A 431 -9.84 6.64 -19.48
CA LYS A 431 -9.19 5.36 -19.13
C LYS A 431 -9.02 4.41 -20.32
N ALA A 432 -9.78 4.62 -21.40
CA ALA A 432 -9.69 3.81 -22.60
C ALA A 432 -8.45 4.13 -23.47
N GLY A 433 -7.71 5.20 -23.16
CA GLY A 433 -6.51 5.59 -23.90
C GLY A 433 -6.74 6.82 -24.79
N TYR A 434 -6.31 6.74 -26.05
CA TYR A 434 -6.34 7.85 -26.98
C TYR A 434 -6.93 7.47 -28.34
N LEU A 435 -7.85 8.29 -28.84
CA LEU A 435 -8.35 8.21 -30.22
C LEU A 435 -7.54 9.19 -31.08
N TYR A 436 -7.06 8.76 -32.24
CA TYR A 436 -6.22 9.60 -33.09
C TYR A 436 -6.46 9.40 -34.58
N LEU A 437 -6.18 10.45 -35.34
CA LEU A 437 -6.02 10.40 -36.78
C LEU A 437 -4.54 10.34 -37.10
N PHE A 438 -4.18 9.62 -38.16
CA PHE A 438 -2.81 9.56 -38.63
C PHE A 438 -2.74 9.65 -40.15
N GLY A 439 -1.62 10.17 -40.63
CA GLY A 439 -1.27 10.23 -42.04
C GLY A 439 0.24 10.11 -42.20
N GLY A 440 0.68 9.42 -43.24
CA GLY A 440 2.11 9.18 -43.44
C GLY A 440 2.46 8.73 -44.85
N ALA A 441 3.76 8.69 -45.11
CA ALA A 441 4.34 8.19 -46.34
C ALA A 441 5.32 7.07 -46.03
N ARG A 442 5.26 5.99 -46.82
CA ARG A 442 6.17 4.85 -46.75
C ARG A 442 6.84 4.67 -48.10
N TYR A 443 8.15 4.53 -48.09
CA TYR A 443 8.92 4.05 -49.22
C TYR A 443 9.46 2.67 -48.91
N GLN A 444 9.18 1.71 -49.78
CA GLN A 444 9.71 0.36 -49.69
C GLN A 444 10.22 -0.11 -51.06
N GLY A 445 11.30 -0.87 -51.05
CA GLY A 445 11.82 -1.48 -52.27
C GLY A 445 10.79 -2.41 -52.92
N ASP A 446 11.02 -2.73 -54.19
CA ASP A 446 10.22 -3.76 -54.86
C ASP A 446 10.63 -5.14 -54.34
N PHE A 447 9.66 -5.90 -53.82
CA PHE A 447 9.87 -7.28 -53.37
C PHE A 447 10.18 -8.24 -54.52
N GLY A 448 9.85 -7.83 -55.75
CA GLY A 448 10.03 -8.59 -56.97
C GLY A 448 9.19 -9.87 -56.99
N GLY A 449 9.37 -10.63 -58.07
CA GLY A 449 8.66 -11.88 -58.33
C GLY A 449 7.57 -11.73 -59.37
N GLY A 450 7.07 -12.86 -59.82
CA GLY A 450 6.08 -12.96 -60.88
C GLY A 450 5.21 -14.19 -60.75
N TRP A 451 4.18 -14.27 -61.58
CA TRP A 451 3.34 -15.45 -61.69
C TRP A 451 3.86 -16.38 -62.76
N TYR A 452 3.90 -17.68 -62.46
CA TYR A 452 4.37 -18.72 -63.37
C TYR A 452 3.39 -19.88 -63.35
N ARG A 453 3.26 -20.62 -64.45
CA ARG A 453 2.46 -21.85 -64.46
C ARG A 453 3.13 -22.91 -63.59
N SER A 454 2.34 -23.63 -62.81
CA SER A 454 2.83 -24.72 -61.96
C SER A 454 3.64 -25.76 -62.75
N ASP A 455 3.18 -26.10 -63.96
CA ASP A 455 3.84 -27.09 -64.81
C ASP A 455 5.21 -26.59 -65.30
N ASP A 456 5.34 -25.31 -65.64
CA ASP A 456 6.61 -24.72 -66.08
C ASP A 456 7.62 -24.66 -64.92
N ILE A 457 7.15 -24.35 -63.71
CA ILE A 457 7.98 -24.41 -62.49
C ILE A 457 8.48 -25.85 -62.27
N HIS A 458 7.58 -26.84 -62.37
CA HIS A 458 7.93 -28.24 -62.19
C HIS A 458 8.96 -28.72 -63.22
N ASN A 459 8.73 -28.39 -64.50
CA ASN A 459 9.64 -28.74 -65.58
C ASN A 459 11.03 -28.12 -65.40
N TRP A 460 11.10 -26.89 -64.85
CA TRP A 460 12.37 -26.28 -64.50
C TRP A 460 13.03 -26.98 -63.30
N ASP A 461 12.29 -27.28 -62.25
CA ASP A 461 12.82 -27.99 -61.07
C ASP A 461 13.36 -29.39 -61.42
N THR A 462 12.77 -30.05 -62.42
CA THR A 462 13.20 -31.37 -62.92
C THR A 462 14.17 -31.32 -64.11
N PHE A 463 14.76 -30.18 -64.42
CA PHE A 463 15.72 -30.00 -65.54
C PHE A 463 15.17 -30.36 -66.94
N VAL A 464 13.85 -30.36 -67.11
CA VAL A 464 13.17 -30.65 -68.38
C VAL A 464 13.12 -29.41 -69.27
N SER A 465 13.09 -28.21 -68.68
CA SER A 465 13.04 -26.94 -69.41
C SER A 465 13.99 -25.88 -68.86
N ASP A 466 14.18 -24.84 -69.68
CA ASP A 466 14.80 -23.59 -69.26
C ASP A 466 13.95 -22.86 -68.21
N LYS A 467 14.53 -21.79 -67.65
CA LYS A 467 13.89 -20.95 -66.64
C LYS A 467 12.51 -20.48 -67.12
N PRO A 468 11.45 -20.65 -66.32
CA PRO A 468 10.10 -20.24 -66.69
C PRO A 468 10.00 -18.75 -66.98
N SER A 469 9.15 -18.38 -67.93
CA SER A 469 8.81 -16.99 -68.22
C SER A 469 7.63 -16.54 -67.36
N GLU A 470 7.68 -15.29 -66.91
CA GLU A 470 6.59 -14.69 -66.15
C GLU A 470 5.33 -14.55 -67.02
N VAL A 471 4.16 -14.77 -66.40
CA VAL A 471 2.86 -14.69 -67.05
C VAL A 471 2.08 -13.49 -66.52
N PHE A 472 1.56 -12.69 -67.45
CA PHE A 472 0.70 -11.54 -67.15
C PHE A 472 -0.75 -11.86 -67.54
N LEU A 473 -1.57 -12.27 -66.57
CA LEU A 473 -3.01 -12.50 -66.77
C LEU A 473 -3.83 -11.44 -66.01
N PRO A 474 -4.95 -10.95 -66.57
CA PRO A 474 -5.84 -10.01 -65.88
C PRO A 474 -6.41 -10.53 -64.56
N GLU A 475 -6.61 -11.86 -64.44
CA GLU A 475 -7.15 -12.52 -63.26
C GLU A 475 -6.10 -12.74 -62.15
N LEU A 476 -4.82 -12.64 -62.50
CA LEU A 476 -3.72 -12.77 -61.55
C LEU A 476 -3.34 -11.39 -61.00
N PRO A 477 -3.05 -11.28 -59.69
CA PRO A 477 -2.55 -10.06 -59.08
C PRO A 477 -1.29 -9.54 -59.79
N LYS A 478 -1.37 -8.34 -60.40
CA LYS A 478 -0.21 -7.67 -61.00
C LYS A 478 0.85 -7.28 -59.97
N ARG A 479 0.41 -7.05 -58.73
CA ARG A 479 1.26 -6.64 -57.60
C ARG A 479 0.85 -7.41 -56.37
N ASN A 480 1.85 -7.82 -55.62
CA ASN A 480 1.65 -8.55 -54.38
C ASN A 480 1.96 -7.71 -53.14
N VAL A 481 2.10 -6.39 -53.32
CA VAL A 481 2.60 -5.46 -52.31
C VAL A 481 1.69 -4.23 -52.25
N ILE A 482 1.19 -3.92 -51.06
CA ILE A 482 0.42 -2.68 -50.81
C ILE A 482 1.32 -1.46 -50.58
N TYR A 483 2.60 -1.68 -50.26
CA TYR A 483 3.61 -0.66 -49.94
C TYR A 483 4.74 -0.53 -50.97
N ASP A 484 4.59 -1.09 -52.17
CA ASP A 484 5.62 -0.97 -53.21
C ASP A 484 5.93 0.50 -53.53
N ARG A 485 7.22 0.86 -53.63
CA ARG A 485 7.72 2.22 -53.86
C ARG A 485 7.13 3.23 -52.85
N LEU A 486 6.93 4.47 -53.28
CA LEU A 486 6.32 5.51 -52.45
C LEU A 486 4.80 5.31 -52.38
N THR A 487 4.31 5.13 -51.17
CA THR A 487 2.89 4.99 -50.83
C THR A 487 2.54 5.92 -49.70
N PHE A 488 1.26 6.27 -49.60
CA PHE A 488 0.72 7.12 -48.58
C PHE A 488 -0.34 6.34 -47.81
N LYS A 489 -0.44 6.62 -46.52
CA LYS A 489 -1.45 6.04 -45.65
C LYS A 489 -2.16 7.12 -44.86
N PHE A 490 -3.45 6.91 -44.63
CA PHE A 490 -4.27 7.73 -43.75
C PHE A 490 -5.24 6.84 -42.99
N GLY A 491 -5.59 7.21 -41.76
CA GLY A 491 -6.50 6.41 -40.97
C GLY A 491 -6.88 7.01 -39.64
N ILE A 492 -7.67 6.21 -38.92
CA ILE A 492 -8.08 6.45 -37.54
C ILE A 492 -7.62 5.26 -36.69
N GLY A 493 -7.13 5.55 -35.49
CA GLY A 493 -6.65 4.53 -34.58
C GLY A 493 -6.97 4.82 -33.13
N ILE A 494 -6.82 3.78 -32.31
CA ILE A 494 -6.93 3.86 -30.85
C ILE A 494 -5.64 3.32 -30.24
N ARG A 495 -5.04 4.12 -29.34
CA ARG A 495 -3.91 3.71 -28.48
C ARG A 495 -4.47 3.27 -27.14
N LEU A 496 -4.23 2.02 -26.77
CA LEU A 496 -4.74 1.44 -25.53
C LEU A 496 -3.65 1.42 -24.45
N PRO A 497 -3.98 1.73 -23.19
CA PRO A 497 -3.07 1.50 -22.08
C PRO A 497 -2.97 -0.01 -21.82
N ILE A 498 -1.75 -0.54 -21.72
CA ILE A 498 -1.48 -1.92 -21.30
C ILE A 498 -1.50 -2.02 -19.77
#